data_AF-W0DQ71-F1
#
_entry.id   AF-W0DQ71-F1
#
_cell.length_a   1.000
_cell.length_b   1.000
_cell.length_c   1.000
_cell.angle_alpha   90.00
_cell.angle_beta   90.00
_cell.angle_gamma   90.00
#
_symmetry.space_group_name_H-M   'P 1'
#
loop_
_entity.id
_entity.type
_entity.pdbx_description
1 polymer ?
#
loop_
_entity_poly.entity_id
_entity_poly.type
_entity_poly.pdbx_seq_one_letter_code
_entity_poly.pdbx_strand_id
1 'polypeptide(L)'
;MGYYMDVLTARLWQDLAGKPVEVEHRGETIAITFPGLVTFDTDSTRIEPEMGAVLDAIGRVLDEYRASVVIVAGHTDSLGALEYNQRLSEERALSVGRRLVAAGVGAERLVVRGFGSRQPVADNDTPEGQARNRRVELSVQPLIGT
;
A
#
# COMPACT_ATOMS: atom_id res chain seq x y z
N MET A 1 -13.91 -19.11 0.04
CA MET A 1 -12.95 -18.00 -0.14
C MET A 1 -13.56 -16.63 0.13
N GLY A 2 -14.79 -16.32 -0.34
CA GLY A 2 -15.49 -15.07 0.01
C GLY A 2 -15.47 -14.78 1.52
N TYR A 3 -15.98 -15.69 2.35
CA TYR A 3 -16.01 -15.52 3.82
C TYR A 3 -14.65 -15.19 4.46
N TYR A 4 -13.55 -15.79 3.97
CA TYR A 4 -12.22 -15.50 4.50
C TYR A 4 -11.81 -14.04 4.24
N MET A 5 -11.98 -13.59 3.00
CA MET A 5 -11.67 -12.21 2.60
C MET A 5 -12.64 -11.21 3.23
N ASP A 6 -13.90 -11.59 3.43
CA ASP A 6 -14.90 -10.76 4.12
C ASP A 6 -14.49 -10.51 5.58
N VAL A 7 -14.09 -11.55 6.30
CA VAL A 7 -13.62 -11.44 7.69
C VAL A 7 -12.33 -10.63 7.77
N LEU A 8 -11.38 -10.87 6.87
CA LEU A 8 -10.15 -10.08 6.78
C LEU A 8 -10.46 -8.59 6.53
N THR A 9 -11.34 -8.29 5.59
CA THR A 9 -11.72 -6.90 5.27
C THR A 9 -12.39 -6.24 6.46
N ALA A 10 -13.34 -6.93 7.12
CA ALA A 10 -14.00 -6.41 8.31
C ALA A 10 -12.99 -6.09 9.43
N ARG A 11 -11.98 -6.95 9.63
CA ARG A 11 -10.92 -6.70 10.62
C ARG A 11 -10.04 -5.52 10.24
N LEU A 12 -9.65 -5.40 8.96
CA LEU A 12 -8.90 -4.25 8.47
C LEU A 12 -9.69 -2.95 8.63
N TRP A 13 -10.98 -2.93 8.29
CA TRP A 13 -11.83 -1.76 8.49
C TRP A 13 -11.97 -1.38 9.96
N GLN A 14 -12.08 -2.35 10.86
CA GLN A 14 -12.13 -2.10 12.30
C GLN A 14 -10.82 -1.47 12.80
N ASP A 15 -9.67 -2.05 12.46
CA ASP A 15 -8.37 -1.60 12.99
C ASP A 15 -7.90 -0.29 12.33
N LEU A 16 -8.36 0.00 11.11
CA LEU A 16 -8.01 1.19 10.34
C LEU A 16 -9.05 2.30 10.41
N ALA A 17 -10.14 2.11 11.15
CA ALA A 17 -11.17 3.12 11.32
C ALA A 17 -10.58 4.44 11.86
N GLY A 18 -10.83 5.54 11.14
CA GLY A 18 -10.34 6.87 11.50
C GLY A 18 -8.84 7.09 11.26
N LYS A 19 -8.13 6.13 10.64
CA LYS A 19 -6.75 6.32 10.16
C LYS A 19 -6.75 6.94 8.76
N PRO A 20 -5.67 7.65 8.38
CA PRO A 20 -5.60 8.34 7.09
C PRO A 20 -5.25 7.36 5.95
N VAL A 21 -6.06 6.31 5.80
CA VAL A 21 -5.93 5.28 4.75
C VAL A 21 -7.32 4.97 4.20
N GLU A 22 -7.37 4.63 2.91
CA GLU A 22 -8.60 4.19 2.27
C GLU A 22 -8.55 2.68 2.10
N VAL A 23 -9.63 1.98 2.46
CA VAL A 23 -9.72 0.51 2.35
C VAL A 23 -10.96 0.18 1.55
N GLU A 24 -10.78 -0.49 0.41
CA GLU A 24 -11.86 -0.82 -0.51
C GLU A 24 -11.75 -2.24 -1.07
N HIS A 25 -12.90 -2.82 -1.43
CA HIS A 25 -12.93 -4.05 -2.22
C HIS A 25 -12.72 -3.73 -3.70
N ARG A 26 -11.79 -4.43 -4.34
CA ARG A 26 -11.58 -4.41 -5.79
C ARG A 26 -11.71 -5.82 -6.34
N GLY A 27 -12.92 -6.20 -6.72
CA GLY A 27 -13.25 -7.56 -7.12
C GLY A 27 -13.01 -8.53 -5.96
N GLU A 28 -12.13 -9.53 -6.16
CA GLU A 28 -11.76 -10.52 -5.14
C GLU A 28 -10.59 -10.07 -4.23
N THR A 29 -10.07 -8.87 -4.45
CA THR A 29 -8.94 -8.32 -3.71
C THR A 29 -9.36 -7.20 -2.78
N ILE A 30 -8.54 -6.93 -1.77
CA ILE A 30 -8.68 -5.76 -0.90
C ILE A 30 -7.58 -4.78 -1.29
N ALA A 31 -7.94 -3.54 -1.59
CA ALA A 31 -6.98 -2.46 -1.82
C ALA A 31 -6.94 -1.55 -0.60
N ILE A 32 -5.74 -1.28 -0.11
CA ILE A 32 -5.47 -0.29 0.95
C ILE A 32 -4.59 0.80 0.34
N THR A 33 -5.10 2.02 0.27
CA THR A 33 -4.40 3.16 -0.33
C THR A 33 -3.87 4.09 0.76
N PHE A 34 -2.60 4.42 0.63
CA PHE A 34 -1.84 5.30 1.52
C PHE A 34 -1.47 6.56 0.75
N PRO A 35 -2.02 7.73 1.11
CA PRO A 35 -1.61 8.99 0.51
C PRO A 35 -0.13 9.26 0.77
N GLY A 36 0.63 9.60 -0.27
CA GLY A 36 2.10 9.68 -0.22
C GLY A 36 2.59 10.74 0.77
N LEU A 37 1.92 11.90 0.83
CA LEU A 37 2.26 12.99 1.76
C LEU A 37 2.00 12.67 3.24
N VAL A 38 1.14 11.68 3.51
CA VAL A 38 0.86 11.22 4.88
C VAL A 38 1.77 10.04 5.26
N THR A 39 2.35 9.39 4.25
CA THR A 39 3.15 8.18 4.43
C THR A 39 4.63 8.49 4.60
N PHE A 40 5.15 9.48 3.87
CA PHE A 40 6.57 9.83 3.82
C PHE A 40 6.77 11.33 3.94
N ASP A 41 7.95 11.78 4.40
CA ASP A 41 8.33 13.17 4.20
C ASP A 41 8.43 13.50 2.69
N THR A 42 8.42 14.80 2.40
CA THR A 42 8.68 15.32 1.05
C THR A 42 9.99 14.76 0.52
N ASP A 43 9.93 14.14 -0.65
CA ASP A 43 11.07 13.52 -1.34
C ASP A 43 11.85 12.46 -0.53
N SER A 44 11.19 11.86 0.47
CA SER A 44 11.79 10.87 1.36
C SER A 44 11.18 9.48 1.16
N THR A 45 11.94 8.49 1.63
CA THR A 45 11.54 7.07 1.79
C THR A 45 11.32 6.71 3.27
N ARG A 46 11.59 7.65 4.19
CA ARG A 46 11.33 7.50 5.62
C ARG A 46 9.84 7.54 5.88
N ILE A 47 9.32 6.47 6.48
CA ILE A 47 7.92 6.37 6.87
C ILE A 47 7.68 7.22 8.11
N GLU A 48 6.62 8.02 8.10
CA GLU A 48 6.23 8.83 9.26
C GLU A 48 5.77 7.94 10.43
N PRO A 49 6.07 8.29 11.69
CA PRO A 49 5.79 7.42 12.84
C PRO A 49 4.34 6.98 12.96
N GLU A 50 3.40 7.89 12.70
CA GLU A 50 1.96 7.58 12.70
C GLU A 50 1.63 6.49 11.67
N MET A 51 2.18 6.62 10.46
CA MET A 51 1.97 5.64 9.40
C MET A 51 2.70 4.33 9.67
N GLY A 52 3.85 4.37 10.36
CA GLY A 52 4.54 3.19 10.85
C GLY A 52 3.65 2.34 11.77
N ALA A 53 2.91 2.99 12.68
CA ALA A 53 1.97 2.29 13.57
C ALA A 53 0.76 1.70 12.83
N VAL A 54 0.28 2.38 11.79
CA VAL A 54 -0.78 1.87 10.91
C VAL A 54 -0.30 0.62 10.16
N LEU A 55 0.89 0.68 9.55
CA LEU A 55 1.49 -0.47 8.87
C LEU A 55 1.75 -1.64 9.82
N ASP A 56 2.10 -1.39 11.09
CA ASP A 56 2.23 -2.45 12.08
C ASP A 56 0.89 -3.12 12.39
N ALA A 57 -0.19 -2.35 12.49
CA ALA A 57 -1.54 -2.90 12.70
C ALA A 57 -1.95 -3.78 11.52
N ILE A 58 -1.72 -3.30 10.29
CA ILE A 58 -1.98 -4.07 9.07
C ILE A 58 -1.14 -5.35 9.04
N GLY A 59 0.15 -5.25 9.35
CA GLY A 59 1.04 -6.40 9.39
C GLY A 59 0.57 -7.48 10.37
N ARG A 60 0.12 -7.10 11.58
CA ARG A 60 -0.45 -8.03 12.55
C ARG A 60 -1.70 -8.73 12.03
N VAL A 61 -2.63 -7.99 11.42
CA VAL A 61 -3.82 -8.59 10.80
C VAL A 61 -3.41 -9.54 9.68
N LEU A 62 -2.47 -9.16 8.81
CA LEU A 62 -2.01 -10.03 7.73
C LEU A 62 -1.23 -11.26 8.22
N ASP A 63 -0.63 -11.23 9.41
CA ASP A 63 -0.02 -12.40 10.06
C ASP A 63 -1.08 -13.33 10.69
N GLU A 64 -2.18 -12.79 11.22
CA GLU A 64 -3.35 -13.59 11.64
C GLU A 64 -4.00 -14.28 10.42
N TYR A 65 -4.06 -13.58 9.28
CA TYR A 65 -4.71 -14.02 8.05
C TYR A 65 -3.68 -14.35 6.96
N ARG A 66 -3.12 -15.57 7.02
CA ARG A 66 -1.99 -15.99 6.19
C ARG A 66 -2.30 -16.47 4.76
N ALA A 67 -3.55 -16.70 4.41
CA ALA A 67 -3.96 -17.27 3.13
C ALA A 67 -4.09 -16.21 2.01
N SER A 68 -3.12 -15.30 1.94
CA SER A 68 -3.09 -14.21 0.97
C SER A 68 -1.68 -13.80 0.57
N VAL A 69 -1.55 -13.26 -0.64
CA VAL A 69 -0.37 -12.55 -1.14
C VAL A 69 -0.66 -11.05 -1.07
N VAL A 70 0.36 -10.25 -0.78
CA VAL A 70 0.25 -8.79 -0.69
C VAL A 70 1.18 -8.15 -1.70
N ILE A 71 0.60 -7.41 -2.63
CA ILE A 71 1.36 -6.59 -3.58
C ILE A 71 1.49 -5.19 -3.00
N VAL A 72 2.72 -4.72 -2.82
CA VAL A 72 3.04 -3.35 -2.41
C VAL A 72 3.44 -2.55 -3.65
N ALA A 73 2.60 -1.60 -4.04
CA ALA A 73 2.76 -0.80 -5.24
C ALA A 73 3.04 0.67 -4.90
N GLY A 74 4.19 1.19 -5.29
CA GLY A 74 4.54 2.60 -5.14
C GLY A 74 4.22 3.40 -6.40
N HIS A 75 3.70 4.61 -6.23
CA HIS A 75 3.34 5.52 -7.32
C HIS A 75 3.80 6.96 -7.01
N THR A 76 4.13 7.70 -8.07
CA THR A 76 4.40 9.14 -8.01
C THR A 76 3.41 9.91 -8.88
N ASP A 77 3.41 11.24 -8.75
CA ASP A 77 2.85 12.10 -9.78
C ASP A 77 3.78 12.17 -11.01
N SER A 78 3.40 12.98 -12.00
CA SER A 78 4.16 13.17 -13.24
C SER A 78 5.32 14.17 -13.16
N LEU A 79 5.55 14.83 -12.02
CA LEU A 79 6.61 15.82 -11.88
C LEU A 79 7.97 15.13 -11.80
N GLY A 80 8.97 15.68 -12.49
CA GLY A 80 10.32 15.14 -12.52
C GLY A 80 10.57 14.07 -13.59
N ALA A 81 11.80 13.54 -13.60
CA ALA A 81 12.22 12.57 -14.60
C ALA A 81 11.59 11.19 -14.36
N LEU A 82 11.24 10.47 -15.44
CA LEU A 82 10.61 9.15 -15.36
C LEU A 82 11.45 8.14 -14.57
N GLU A 83 12.77 8.13 -14.77
CA GLU A 83 13.71 7.25 -14.07
C GLU A 83 13.80 7.58 -12.57
N TYR A 84 13.77 8.88 -12.24
CA TYR A 84 13.74 9.33 -10.86
C TYR A 84 12.48 8.85 -10.14
N ASN A 85 11.33 9.07 -10.77
CA ASN A 85 10.03 8.66 -10.26
C ASN A 85 9.92 7.14 -10.12
N GLN A 86 10.50 6.39 -11.05
CA GLN A 86 10.59 4.94 -10.96
C GLN A 86 11.33 4.53 -9.69
N ARG A 87 12.57 5.01 -9.51
CA ARG A 87 13.40 4.67 -8.34
C ARG A 87 12.72 5.08 -7.03
N LEU A 88 12.21 6.30 -6.94
CA LEU A 88 11.53 6.79 -5.74
C LEU A 88 10.32 5.92 -5.37
N SER A 89 9.52 5.54 -6.36
CA SER A 89 8.36 4.67 -6.15
C SER A 89 8.76 3.27 -5.66
N GLU A 90 9.84 2.70 -6.19
CA GLU A 90 10.37 1.39 -5.78
C GLU A 90 10.89 1.44 -4.34
N GLU A 91 11.67 2.47 -3.99
CA GLU A 91 12.23 2.63 -2.64
C GLU A 91 11.15 2.83 -1.58
N ARG A 92 10.09 3.60 -1.91
CA ARG A 92 8.92 3.76 -1.04
C ARG A 92 8.15 2.46 -0.84
N ALA A 93 7.87 1.74 -1.93
CA ALA A 93 7.23 0.43 -1.86
C ALA A 93 8.06 -0.56 -1.04
N LEU A 94 9.39 -0.55 -1.21
CA LEU A 94 10.31 -1.38 -0.44
C LEU A 94 10.31 -1.04 1.05
N SER A 95 10.25 0.24 1.39
CA SER A 95 10.19 0.70 2.79
C SER A 95 8.92 0.20 3.47
N VAL A 96 7.77 0.27 2.78
CA VAL A 96 6.50 -0.29 3.27
C VAL A 96 6.58 -1.81 3.40
N GLY A 97 7.09 -2.51 2.37
CA GLY A 97 7.28 -3.96 2.43
C GLY A 97 8.15 -4.40 3.61
N ARG A 98 9.27 -3.73 3.85
CA ARG A 98 10.14 -3.99 5.02
C ARG A 98 9.42 -3.79 6.34
N ARG A 99 8.57 -2.77 6.45
CA ARG A 99 7.77 -2.53 7.66
C ARG A 99 6.77 -3.65 7.90
N LEU A 100 6.09 -4.12 6.85
CA LEU A 100 5.16 -5.26 6.95
C LEU A 100 5.87 -6.55 7.38
N VAL A 101 7.09 -6.81 6.87
CA VAL A 101 7.90 -7.94 7.34
C VAL A 101 8.27 -7.79 8.81
N ALA A 102 8.69 -6.60 9.23
CA ALA A 102 9.01 -6.34 10.64
C ALA A 102 7.79 -6.51 11.57
N ALA A 103 6.58 -6.33 11.03
CA ALA A 103 5.31 -6.54 11.73
C ALA A 103 4.81 -8.00 11.69
N GLY A 104 5.54 -8.93 11.05
CA GLY A 104 5.27 -10.37 11.07
C GLY A 104 4.89 -10.99 9.73
N VAL A 105 4.65 -10.19 8.68
CA VAL A 105 4.25 -10.74 7.38
C VAL A 105 5.41 -11.50 6.74
N GLY A 106 5.18 -12.78 6.41
CA GLY A 106 6.16 -13.61 5.70
C GLY A 106 6.63 -12.95 4.39
N ALA A 107 7.94 -12.81 4.21
CA ALA A 107 8.52 -12.14 3.05
C ALA A 107 8.14 -12.83 1.73
N GLU A 108 7.92 -14.14 1.75
CA GLU A 108 7.44 -14.95 0.62
C GLU A 108 6.03 -14.56 0.14
N ARG A 109 5.25 -13.88 0.99
CA ARG A 109 3.90 -13.40 0.67
C ARG A 109 3.90 -11.97 0.10
N LEU A 110 5.05 -11.30 0.06
CA LEU A 110 5.14 -9.91 -0.39
C LEU A 110 5.69 -9.82 -1.81
N VAL A 111 5.01 -9.05 -2.65
CA VAL A 111 5.51 -8.63 -3.96
C VAL A 111 5.64 -7.11 -3.97
N VAL A 112 6.86 -6.60 -4.05
CA VAL A 112 7.13 -5.15 -4.04
C VAL A 112 7.39 -4.66 -5.46
N ARG A 113 6.71 -3.58 -5.87
CA ARG A 113 6.82 -2.94 -7.19
C ARG A 113 6.71 -1.42 -7.08
N GLY A 114 7.55 -0.71 -7.84
CA GLY A 114 7.35 0.71 -8.12
C GLY A 114 6.84 0.89 -9.55
N PHE A 115 5.90 1.79 -9.75
CA PHE A 115 5.34 2.10 -11.07
C PHE A 115 5.70 3.51 -11.57
N GLY A 116 6.40 4.30 -10.75
CA GLY A 116 6.62 5.72 -10.99
C GLY A 116 5.31 6.44 -11.29
N SER A 117 5.32 7.24 -12.35
CA SER A 117 4.17 8.03 -12.80
C SER A 117 3.27 7.30 -13.81
N ARG A 118 3.52 6.01 -14.11
CA ARG A 118 2.89 5.30 -15.24
C ARG A 118 1.45 4.84 -15.00
N GLN A 119 0.99 4.87 -13.76
CA GLN A 119 -0.37 4.45 -13.38
C GLN A 119 -1.08 5.53 -12.56
N PRO A 120 -1.43 6.67 -13.20
CA PRO A 120 -2.19 7.72 -12.54
C PRO A 120 -3.62 7.27 -12.27
N VAL A 121 -4.14 7.67 -11.11
CA VAL A 121 -5.56 7.48 -10.71
C VAL A 121 -6.34 8.78 -10.79
N ALA A 122 -5.65 9.90 -11.03
CA ALA A 122 -6.21 11.21 -11.16
C ALA A 122 -5.40 12.05 -12.16
N ASP A 123 -5.98 13.18 -12.56
CA ASP A 123 -5.37 14.12 -13.50
C ASP A 123 -4.07 14.73 -12.93
N ASN A 124 -2.97 14.55 -13.66
CA ASN A 124 -1.66 15.10 -13.26
C ASN A 124 -1.54 16.61 -13.48
N ASP A 125 -2.47 17.22 -14.20
CA ASP A 125 -2.45 18.66 -14.48
C ASP A 125 -3.05 19.48 -13.32
N THR A 126 -3.61 18.81 -12.30
CA THR A 126 -4.19 19.45 -11.11
C THR A 126 -3.39 19.14 -9.84
N PRO A 127 -3.20 20.09 -8.91
CA PRO A 127 -2.55 19.82 -7.63
C PRO A 127 -3.22 18.67 -6.84
N GLU A 128 -4.55 18.60 -6.88
CA GLU A 128 -5.34 17.58 -6.21
C GLU A 128 -5.11 16.19 -6.83
N GLY A 129 -5.05 16.11 -8.16
CA GLY A 129 -4.79 14.85 -8.83
C GLY A 129 -3.34 14.37 -8.68
N GLN A 130 -2.36 15.28 -8.68
CA GLN A 130 -0.98 14.95 -8.31
C GLN A 130 -0.89 14.38 -6.89
N ALA A 131 -1.59 14.99 -5.93
CA ALA A 131 -1.63 14.50 -4.55
C ALA A 131 -2.21 13.08 -4.46
N ARG A 132 -3.25 12.75 -5.24
CA ARG A 132 -3.80 11.39 -5.33
C ARG A 132 -2.87 10.41 -6.04
N ASN A 133 -2.09 10.86 -7.03
CA ASN A 133 -1.15 10.01 -7.76
C ASN A 133 0.08 9.63 -6.92
N ARG A 134 0.53 10.53 -6.03
CA ARG A 134 1.53 10.23 -4.99
C ARG A 134 0.90 9.31 -3.94
N ARG A 135 1.06 8.00 -4.08
CA ARG A 135 0.48 7.01 -3.15
C ARG A 135 1.31 5.73 -3.08
N VAL A 136 1.09 4.97 -2.02
CA VAL A 136 1.41 3.54 -1.98
C VAL A 136 0.11 2.78 -1.87
N GLU A 137 0.02 1.62 -2.52
CA GLU A 137 -1.14 0.74 -2.44
C GLU A 137 -0.72 -0.65 -1.98
N LEU A 138 -1.51 -1.25 -1.10
CA LEU A 138 -1.45 -2.68 -0.79
C LEU A 138 -2.63 -3.38 -1.46
N SER A 139 -2.35 -4.31 -2.36
CA SER A 139 -3.37 -5.22 -2.90
C SER A 139 -3.23 -6.58 -2.22
N VAL A 140 -4.22 -6.94 -1.40
CA VAL A 140 -4.29 -8.23 -0.71
C VAL A 140 -5.12 -9.19 -1.55
N GLN A 141 -4.47 -10.22 -2.05
CA GLN A 141 -5.04 -11.19 -2.98
C GLN A 141 -5.15 -12.55 -2.29
N PRO A 142 -6.29 -13.25 -2.38
CA PRO A 142 -6.41 -14.59 -1.83
C PRO A 142 -5.44 -15.54 -2.54
N LEU A 143 -4.83 -16.47 -1.81
CA LEU A 143 -4.12 -17.60 -2.42
C LEU A 143 -5.15 -18.48 -3.13
N ILE A 144 -5.27 -18.35 -4.46
CA ILE A 144 -6.08 -19.26 -5.27
C ILE A 144 -5.36 -20.61 -5.26
N GLY A 145 -5.95 -21.62 -4.64
CA GLY A 145 -5.53 -23.01 -4.84
C GLY A 145 -5.81 -23.36 -6.29
N THR A 146 -4.76 -23.51 -7.10
CA THR A 146 -4.82 -24.10 -8.43
C THR A 146 -5.22 -25.57 -8.35
#